data_AF-A0A355AED1-F1
#
_entry.id   AF-A0A355AED1-F1
#
_cell.length_a   1.000
_cell.length_b   1.000
_cell.length_c   1.000
_cell.angle_alpha   90.00
_cell.angle_beta   90.00
_cell.angle_gamma   90.00
#
_symmetry.space_group_name_H-M   'P 1'
#
loop_
_entity.id
_entity.type
_entity.pdbx_description
1 polymer ?
#
loop_
_entity_poly.entity_id
_entity_poly.type
_entity_poly.pdbx_seq_one_letter_code
_entity_poly.pdbx_strand_id
1 'polypeptide(L)'
;MKFPLYIAKRYLFSKSRSSAINIITLIAALGVIVGTMALFIVLSVFSGLKEFSLGFIKVSDPDLKISASVGKSFFFTDSMANLLEDKTIAHYTKVVEERAFFNYKEKSHIASIKGVDADYLLVNNIDTAIYVGDWLAKEAYNTVVIGSGVSATLSLGTYDFLDPLKVYVPKPGKGYISNPKTAFNQINLQPVGVFRLTEELDNKYVFSHLDLAQSLLNYKPNQISAIELKLVNVKNQKALIDKLQSTLGSGFKIETRAQLNSVFHKMLNTENLVSYLIFTLILIIALFNVIGAIVMMILDKRENLKTLFNLGASISEIKKIFIYQGFLLTFFGLVIGLILSISFVLLQQKFGFIMITSSLPYPVKFTLFNVLVVFFTILTLGYLAALIASSRISKKIVQ
;
A
#
# COMPACT_ATOMS: atom_id res chain seq x y z
N MET A 1 16.58 -39.75 -23.24
CA MET A 1 16.82 -39.02 -21.97
C MET A 1 17.81 -37.89 -22.22
N LYS A 2 17.59 -36.66 -21.71
CA LYS A 2 18.50 -35.54 -21.97
C LYS A 2 19.82 -35.74 -21.21
N PHE A 3 20.84 -36.31 -21.86
CA PHE A 3 22.19 -36.60 -21.32
C PHE A 3 22.75 -35.48 -20.42
N PRO A 4 22.68 -34.19 -20.78
CA PRO A 4 23.27 -33.12 -19.96
C PRO A 4 22.59 -32.96 -18.58
N LEU A 5 21.27 -33.17 -18.49
CA LEU A 5 20.53 -33.04 -17.23
C LEU A 5 20.86 -34.19 -16.26
N TYR A 6 21.05 -35.40 -16.79
CA TYR A 6 21.41 -36.58 -15.99
C TYR A 6 22.77 -36.36 -15.30
N ILE A 7 23.76 -35.88 -16.05
CA ILE A 7 25.09 -35.58 -15.49
C ILE A 7 25.02 -34.41 -14.50
N ALA A 8 24.27 -33.34 -14.83
CA ALA A 8 24.12 -32.18 -13.95
C ALA A 8 23.57 -32.54 -12.57
N LYS A 9 22.53 -33.38 -12.51
CA LYS A 9 21.95 -33.86 -11.25
C LYS A 9 22.99 -34.65 -10.44
N ARG A 10 23.77 -35.51 -11.10
CA ARG A 10 24.83 -36.28 -10.43
C ARG A 10 25.93 -35.38 -9.88
N TYR A 11 26.35 -34.36 -10.64
CA TYR A 11 27.41 -33.44 -10.22
C TYR A 11 26.99 -32.53 -9.07
N LEU A 12 25.71 -32.16 -8.98
CA LEU A 12 25.18 -31.36 -7.86
C LEU A 12 25.32 -32.08 -6.51
N PHE A 13 25.04 -33.39 -6.46
CA PHE A 13 25.09 -34.18 -5.22
C PHE A 13 26.44 -34.86 -4.97
N SER A 14 27.31 -34.93 -5.97
CA SER A 14 28.64 -35.52 -5.79
C SER A 14 29.56 -34.57 -5.03
N LYS A 15 30.11 -35.02 -3.89
CA LYS A 15 31.14 -34.26 -3.18
C LYS A 15 32.40 -34.12 -4.05
N SER A 16 32.98 -32.93 -4.08
CA SER A 16 34.34 -32.74 -4.61
C SER A 16 35.35 -33.44 -3.69
N ARG A 17 36.47 -33.88 -4.28
CA ARG A 17 37.64 -34.39 -3.53
C ARG A 17 38.26 -33.30 -2.64
N SER A 18 38.09 -32.03 -3.00
CA SER A 18 38.56 -30.90 -2.21
C SER A 18 37.46 -30.39 -1.28
N SER A 19 37.76 -30.35 0.03
CA SER A 19 36.86 -29.78 1.04
C SER A 19 36.57 -28.30 0.78
N ALA A 20 37.56 -27.54 0.27
CA ALA A 20 37.42 -26.12 -0.03
C ALA A 20 36.31 -25.86 -1.08
N ILE A 21 36.21 -26.71 -2.10
CA ILE A 21 35.20 -26.56 -3.17
C ILE A 21 33.79 -26.83 -2.65
N ASN A 22 33.66 -27.83 -1.77
CA ASN A 22 32.40 -28.13 -1.10
C ASN A 22 31.95 -26.94 -0.22
N ILE A 23 32.88 -26.29 0.49
CA ILE A 23 32.60 -25.10 1.31
C ILE A 23 32.14 -23.93 0.43
N ILE A 24 32.84 -23.62 -0.67
CA ILE A 24 32.44 -22.53 -1.57
C ILE A 24 31.05 -22.78 -2.15
N THR A 25 30.75 -24.02 -2.54
CA THR A 25 29.44 -24.40 -3.07
C THR A 25 28.33 -24.26 -2.01
N LEU A 26 28.62 -24.62 -0.76
CA LEU A 26 27.71 -24.44 0.36
C LEU A 26 27.44 -22.95 0.63
N ILE A 27 28.48 -22.11 0.64
CA ILE A 27 28.36 -20.66 0.83
C ILE A 27 27.52 -20.05 -0.30
N ALA A 28 27.74 -20.47 -1.55
CA ALA A 28 26.92 -20.02 -2.67
C ALA A 28 25.44 -20.44 -2.53
N ALA A 29 25.18 -21.68 -2.13
CA ALA A 29 23.83 -22.17 -1.88
C ALA A 29 23.14 -21.38 -0.74
N LEU A 30 23.84 -21.15 0.37
CA LEU A 30 23.35 -20.34 1.49
C LEU A 30 23.09 -18.88 1.05
N GLY A 31 23.95 -18.31 0.21
CA GLY A 31 23.76 -16.98 -0.35
C GLY A 31 22.44 -16.87 -1.14
N VAL A 32 22.13 -17.88 -1.96
CA VAL A 32 20.84 -17.93 -2.68
C VAL A 32 19.66 -18.09 -1.72
N ILE A 33 19.78 -18.95 -0.70
CA ILE A 33 18.72 -19.16 0.31
C ILE A 33 18.43 -17.87 1.05
N VAL A 34 19.46 -17.23 1.63
CA VAL A 34 19.32 -15.98 2.40
C VAL A 34 18.81 -14.85 1.52
N GLY A 35 19.34 -14.72 0.29
CA GLY A 35 18.87 -13.71 -0.65
C GLY A 35 17.40 -13.89 -1.03
N THR A 36 16.98 -15.12 -1.29
CA THR A 36 15.58 -15.47 -1.57
C THR A 36 14.69 -15.13 -0.37
N MET A 37 15.12 -15.51 0.85
CA MET A 37 14.39 -15.21 2.07
C MET A 37 14.22 -13.70 2.26
N ALA A 38 15.31 -12.94 2.12
CA ALA A 38 15.32 -11.50 2.31
C ALA A 38 14.36 -10.81 1.33
N LEU A 39 14.45 -11.12 0.03
CA LEU A 39 13.55 -10.53 -0.98
C LEU A 39 12.08 -10.86 -0.68
N PHE A 40 11.76 -12.11 -0.34
CA PHE A 40 10.37 -12.50 -0.05
C PHE A 40 9.82 -11.83 1.22
N ILE A 41 10.59 -11.81 2.30
CA ILE A 41 10.19 -11.20 3.57
C ILE A 41 9.91 -9.71 3.36
N VAL A 42 10.80 -8.99 2.66
CA VAL A 42 10.65 -7.55 2.44
C VAL A 42 9.41 -7.24 1.59
N LEU A 43 9.19 -7.97 0.50
CA LEU A 43 7.97 -7.79 -0.29
C LEU A 43 6.71 -8.05 0.53
N SER A 44 6.76 -9.03 1.44
CA SER A 44 5.64 -9.36 2.33
C SER A 44 5.40 -8.29 3.41
N VAL A 45 6.48 -7.73 3.97
CA VAL A 45 6.47 -6.59 4.91
C VAL A 45 5.84 -5.37 4.23
N PHE A 46 6.31 -4.96 3.06
CA PHE A 46 5.73 -3.81 2.35
C PHE A 46 4.28 -4.04 1.92
N SER A 47 3.94 -5.26 1.53
CA SER A 47 2.54 -5.62 1.24
C SER A 47 1.65 -5.51 2.49
N GLY A 48 2.17 -5.91 3.65
CA GLY A 48 1.50 -5.79 4.94
C GLY A 48 1.33 -4.34 5.37
N LEU A 49 2.40 -3.55 5.34
CA LEU A 49 2.37 -2.11 5.62
C LEU A 49 1.37 -1.40 4.72
N LYS A 50 1.41 -1.67 3.41
CA LYS A 50 0.45 -1.09 2.46
C LYS A 50 -0.99 -1.40 2.83
N GLU A 51 -1.31 -2.65 3.17
CA GLU A 51 -2.67 -3.01 3.57
C GLU A 51 -3.08 -2.37 4.90
N PHE A 52 -2.18 -2.38 5.88
CA PHE A 52 -2.38 -1.74 7.17
C PHE A 52 -2.65 -0.24 7.02
N SER A 53 -1.80 0.46 6.28
CA SER A 53 -1.94 1.89 6.05
C SER A 53 -3.19 2.24 5.23
N LEU A 54 -3.52 1.44 4.21
CA LEU A 54 -4.78 1.62 3.47
C LEU A 54 -6.00 1.36 4.34
N GLY A 55 -5.90 0.52 5.37
CA GLY A 55 -6.95 0.27 6.35
C GLY A 55 -7.48 1.54 7.01
N PHE A 56 -6.59 2.44 7.43
CA PHE A 56 -6.99 3.73 8.01
C PHE A 56 -7.76 4.61 7.03
N ILE A 57 -7.35 4.63 5.75
CA ILE A 57 -8.05 5.39 4.70
C ILE A 57 -9.45 4.82 4.46
N LYS A 58 -9.65 3.49 4.56
CA LYS A 58 -11.00 2.89 4.41
C LYS A 58 -12.00 3.32 5.48
N VAL A 59 -11.51 3.74 6.65
CA VAL A 59 -12.35 4.18 7.77
C VAL A 59 -12.89 5.58 7.53
N SER A 60 -12.09 6.47 6.92
CA SER A 60 -12.47 7.86 6.64
C SER A 60 -13.13 8.05 5.28
N ASP A 61 -12.65 7.35 4.25
CA ASP A 61 -12.95 7.68 2.86
C ASP A 61 -13.83 6.63 2.17
N PRO A 62 -14.82 7.08 1.38
CA PRO A 62 -15.81 6.21 0.76
C PRO A 62 -15.21 5.38 -0.38
N ASP A 63 -15.98 4.41 -0.89
CA ASP A 63 -15.58 3.66 -2.09
C ASP A 63 -15.55 4.56 -3.32
N LEU A 64 -16.56 5.44 -3.44
CA LEU A 64 -16.67 6.48 -4.47
C LEU A 64 -17.08 7.82 -3.85
N LYS A 65 -16.52 8.91 -4.36
CA LYS A 65 -16.93 10.28 -4.05
C LYS A 65 -17.32 10.99 -5.34
N ILE A 66 -18.53 11.53 -5.38
CA ILE A 66 -19.04 12.38 -6.46
C ILE A 66 -18.91 13.82 -5.99
N SER A 67 -18.14 14.63 -6.70
CA SER A 67 -17.95 16.05 -6.40
C SER A 67 -18.22 16.90 -7.65
N ALA A 68 -18.45 18.21 -7.46
CA ALA A 68 -18.56 19.12 -8.59
C ALA A 68 -17.21 19.24 -9.32
N SER A 69 -17.23 19.12 -10.66
CA SER A 69 -16.06 19.40 -11.50
C SER A 69 -15.75 20.90 -11.56
N VAL A 70 -16.80 21.74 -11.46
CA VAL A 70 -16.69 23.20 -11.53
C VAL A 70 -17.38 23.81 -10.31
N GLY A 71 -16.65 24.62 -9.55
CA GLY A 71 -17.12 25.19 -8.29
C GLY A 71 -16.89 24.27 -7.09
N LYS A 72 -17.42 24.68 -5.93
CA LYS A 72 -17.25 23.97 -4.65
C LYS A 72 -18.50 23.22 -4.16
N SER A 73 -19.64 23.43 -4.81
CA SER A 73 -20.91 22.85 -4.44
C SER A 73 -21.88 22.76 -5.62
N PHE A 74 -22.91 21.94 -5.44
CA PHE A 74 -23.98 21.72 -6.41
C PHE A 74 -25.30 21.44 -5.67
N PHE A 75 -26.41 21.52 -6.39
CA PHE A 75 -27.72 21.17 -5.85
C PHE A 75 -27.99 19.68 -6.00
N PHE A 76 -28.27 19.02 -4.88
CA PHE A 76 -28.81 17.68 -4.84
C PHE A 76 -30.26 17.71 -5.33
N THR A 77 -30.56 16.88 -6.33
CA THR A 77 -31.88 16.82 -6.99
C THR A 77 -32.48 15.43 -6.83
N ASP A 78 -33.81 15.32 -6.94
CA ASP A 78 -34.51 14.03 -6.84
C ASP A 78 -34.07 13.04 -7.92
N SER A 79 -33.66 13.54 -9.09
CA SER A 79 -33.07 12.70 -10.14
C SER A 79 -31.76 12.05 -9.70
N MET A 80 -30.94 12.75 -8.89
CA MET A 80 -29.73 12.16 -8.31
C MET A 80 -30.09 11.14 -7.24
N ALA A 81 -31.09 11.43 -6.39
CA ALA A 81 -31.56 10.47 -5.39
C ALA A 81 -32.01 9.15 -6.05
N ASN A 82 -32.84 9.22 -7.09
CA ASN A 82 -33.31 8.04 -7.83
C ASN A 82 -32.17 7.26 -8.52
N LEU A 83 -31.12 7.96 -8.99
CA LEU A 83 -29.94 7.31 -9.57
C LEU A 83 -29.13 6.54 -8.53
N LEU A 84 -29.12 7.02 -7.28
CA LEU A 84 -28.36 6.43 -6.18
C LEU A 84 -29.07 5.26 -5.49
N GLU A 85 -30.34 5.01 -5.80
CA GLU A 85 -31.09 3.80 -5.39
C GLU A 85 -30.71 2.54 -6.20
N ASP A 86 -29.63 2.59 -6.99
CA ASP A 86 -29.10 1.45 -7.71
C ASP A 86 -28.69 0.30 -6.75
N LYS A 87 -29.07 -0.94 -7.07
CA LYS A 87 -28.76 -2.15 -6.29
C LYS A 87 -27.27 -2.38 -6.04
N THR A 88 -26.39 -1.75 -6.80
CA THR A 88 -24.93 -1.83 -6.63
C THR A 88 -24.41 -0.90 -5.53
N ILE A 89 -25.18 0.10 -5.14
CA ILE A 89 -24.88 1.05 -4.06
C ILE A 89 -25.54 0.54 -2.78
N ALA A 90 -24.74 0.36 -1.73
CA ALA A 90 -25.25 -0.07 -0.43
C ALA A 90 -25.87 1.11 0.33
N HIS A 91 -25.12 2.21 0.42
CA HIS A 91 -25.52 3.43 1.11
C HIS A 91 -24.87 4.65 0.44
N TYR A 92 -25.50 5.81 0.58
CA TYR A 92 -24.93 7.10 0.21
C TYR A 92 -25.11 8.10 1.34
N THR A 93 -24.22 9.09 1.40
CA THR A 93 -24.28 10.20 2.37
C THR A 93 -23.93 11.51 1.67
N LYS A 94 -24.56 12.58 2.12
CA LYS A 94 -24.33 13.95 1.64
C LYS A 94 -23.31 14.64 2.53
N VAL A 95 -22.38 15.35 1.89
CA VAL A 95 -21.27 16.01 2.57
C VAL A 95 -21.10 17.44 2.09
N VAL A 96 -20.83 18.33 3.05
CA VAL A 96 -20.31 19.67 2.80
C VAL A 96 -18.91 19.76 3.37
N GLU A 97 -17.95 20.20 2.57
CA GLU A 97 -16.54 20.27 2.96
C GLU A 97 -15.99 21.64 2.56
N GLU A 98 -15.46 22.39 3.52
CA GLU A 98 -14.82 23.69 3.25
C GLU A 98 -13.67 23.92 4.23
N ARG A 99 -12.65 24.65 3.78
CA ARG A 99 -11.54 25.06 4.64
C ARG A 99 -11.98 26.21 5.54
N ALA A 100 -11.77 26.05 6.84
CA ALA A 100 -12.18 27.00 7.86
C ALA A 100 -11.03 27.31 8.82
N PHE A 101 -11.10 28.49 9.43
CA PHE A 101 -10.22 28.87 10.53
C PHE A 101 -10.89 28.49 11.84
N PHE A 102 -10.20 27.69 12.65
CA PHE A 102 -10.63 27.31 13.97
C PHE A 102 -9.82 28.09 14.99
N ASN A 103 -10.49 28.69 15.95
CA ASN A 103 -9.88 29.45 17.03
C ASN A 103 -10.45 28.97 18.36
N TYR A 104 -9.55 28.71 19.30
CA TYR A 104 -9.90 28.40 20.67
C TYR A 104 -8.91 29.12 21.58
N LYS A 105 -9.43 30.01 22.43
CA LYS A 105 -8.64 30.93 23.25
C LYS A 105 -7.66 31.73 22.37
N GLU A 106 -6.37 31.69 22.67
CA GLU A 106 -5.32 32.38 21.92
C GLU A 106 -4.71 31.53 20.79
N LYS A 107 -5.26 30.33 20.54
CA LYS A 107 -4.71 29.39 19.55
C LYS A 107 -5.60 29.33 18.33
N SER A 108 -4.97 29.30 17.15
CA SER A 108 -5.67 29.23 15.86
C SER A 108 -5.07 28.14 14.98
N HIS A 109 -5.91 27.47 14.21
CA HIS A 109 -5.52 26.41 13.29
C HIS A 109 -6.44 26.39 12.06
N ILE A 110 -5.88 26.05 10.89
CA ILE A 110 -6.67 25.92 9.66
C ILE A 110 -6.94 24.44 9.44
N ALA A 111 -8.21 24.07 9.43
CA ALA A 111 -8.65 22.71 9.10
C ALA A 111 -9.88 22.76 8.18
N SER A 112 -10.39 21.61 7.77
CA SER A 112 -11.59 21.49 6.95
C SER A 112 -12.76 21.12 7.85
N ILE A 113 -13.81 21.95 7.85
CA ILE A 113 -15.08 21.54 8.43
C ILE A 113 -15.78 20.59 7.45
N LYS A 114 -16.10 19.39 7.91
CA LYS A 114 -16.79 18.36 7.13
C LYS A 114 -18.18 18.14 7.76
N GLY A 115 -19.18 18.78 7.17
CA GLY A 115 -20.58 18.59 7.52
C GLY A 115 -21.10 17.29 6.94
N VAL A 116 -21.63 16.41 7.79
CA VAL A 116 -22.09 15.07 7.41
C VAL A 116 -23.53 14.82 7.86
N ASP A 117 -24.28 14.04 7.08
CA ASP A 117 -25.64 13.66 7.44
C ASP A 117 -25.68 12.43 8.39
N ALA A 118 -26.88 12.04 8.79
CA ALA A 118 -27.09 10.93 9.72
C ALA A 118 -26.63 9.57 9.18
N ASP A 119 -26.56 9.40 7.86
CA ASP A 119 -26.23 8.12 7.20
C ASP A 119 -24.73 7.99 6.94
N TYR A 120 -23.94 9.00 7.33
CA TYR A 120 -22.49 9.01 7.12
C TYR A 120 -21.78 7.77 7.68
N LEU A 121 -22.17 7.31 8.87
CA LEU A 121 -21.58 6.13 9.51
C LEU A 121 -21.87 4.82 8.78
N LEU A 122 -22.94 4.77 7.97
CA LEU A 122 -23.22 3.61 7.13
C LEU A 122 -22.23 3.52 5.97
N VAL A 123 -21.72 4.66 5.51
CA VAL A 123 -20.74 4.77 4.43
C VAL A 123 -19.31 4.65 4.96
N ASN A 124 -18.94 5.49 5.94
CA ASN A 124 -17.62 5.58 6.53
C ASN A 124 -17.67 5.35 8.04
N ASN A 125 -17.01 4.30 8.52
CA ASN A 125 -17.06 3.85 9.92
C ASN A 125 -16.12 4.65 10.84
N ILE A 126 -16.13 5.99 10.73
CA ILE A 126 -15.23 6.89 11.48
C ILE A 126 -15.41 6.83 12.99
N ASP A 127 -16.59 6.39 13.45
CA ASP A 127 -16.92 6.14 14.85
C ASP A 127 -15.98 5.13 15.51
N THR A 128 -15.48 4.15 14.74
CA THR A 128 -14.49 3.17 15.22
C THR A 128 -13.12 3.79 15.56
N ALA A 129 -12.86 5.02 15.10
CA ALA A 129 -11.62 5.73 15.33
C ALA A 129 -11.74 6.81 16.42
N ILE A 130 -12.90 6.95 17.07
CA ILE A 130 -13.06 7.86 18.20
C ILE A 130 -12.28 7.31 19.38
N TYR A 131 -11.29 8.07 19.84
CA TYR A 131 -10.44 7.68 20.97
C TYR A 131 -10.94 8.26 22.30
N VAL A 132 -11.60 9.43 22.26
CA VAL A 132 -12.20 10.08 23.43
C VAL A 132 -13.55 10.70 23.06
N GLY A 133 -14.54 10.55 23.94
CA GLY A 133 -15.88 11.14 23.76
C GLY A 133 -16.74 10.36 22.77
N ASP A 134 -17.71 11.04 22.17
CA ASP A 134 -18.79 10.42 21.39
C ASP A 134 -18.88 10.97 19.97
N TRP A 135 -19.57 10.24 19.09
CA TRP A 135 -19.93 10.75 17.76
C TRP A 135 -21.04 11.82 17.84
N LEU A 136 -21.27 12.53 16.74
CA LEU A 136 -22.29 13.57 16.60
C LEU A 136 -23.70 13.03 16.94
N ALA A 137 -24.30 13.56 18.00
CA ALA A 137 -25.67 13.24 18.39
C ALA A 137 -26.67 14.07 17.58
N LYS A 138 -27.74 13.45 17.06
CA LYS A 138 -28.74 14.12 16.20
C LYS A 138 -29.39 15.36 16.84
N GLU A 139 -29.53 15.36 18.16
CA GLU A 139 -30.18 16.42 18.92
C GLU A 139 -29.25 17.61 19.19
N ALA A 140 -27.92 17.42 19.07
CA ALA A 140 -26.92 18.37 19.50
C ALA A 140 -26.28 19.11 18.30
N TYR A 141 -27.03 20.06 17.74
CA TYR A 141 -26.71 20.72 16.46
C TYR A 141 -25.33 21.40 16.40
N ASN A 142 -24.90 22.08 17.48
CA ASN A 142 -23.63 22.82 17.53
C ASN A 142 -22.44 21.95 17.98
N THR A 143 -22.56 20.63 17.93
CA THR A 143 -21.47 19.73 18.34
C THR A 143 -20.54 19.38 17.18
N VAL A 144 -19.29 19.12 17.52
CA VAL A 144 -18.26 18.68 16.56
C VAL A 144 -17.40 17.55 17.10
N VAL A 145 -16.89 16.75 16.18
CA VAL A 145 -15.89 15.72 16.46
C VAL A 145 -14.60 16.12 15.76
N ILE A 146 -13.53 16.31 16.53
CA ILE A 146 -12.27 16.90 16.06
C ILE A 146 -11.20 15.83 15.88
N GLY A 147 -10.30 16.02 14.91
CA GLY A 147 -9.12 15.18 14.80
C GLY A 147 -8.14 15.42 15.94
N SER A 148 -7.41 14.37 16.34
CA SER A 148 -6.46 14.43 17.47
C SER A 148 -5.34 15.46 17.26
N GLY A 149 -4.94 15.72 16.01
CA GLY A 149 -3.96 16.74 15.63
C GLY A 149 -4.50 18.16 15.77
N VAL A 150 -5.74 18.40 15.36
CA VAL A 150 -6.45 19.68 15.61
C VAL A 150 -6.61 19.92 17.12
N SER A 151 -7.03 18.88 17.86
CA SER A 151 -7.16 18.92 19.32
C SER A 151 -5.83 19.27 20.00
N ALA A 152 -4.73 18.59 19.63
CA ALA A 152 -3.41 18.84 20.19
C ALA A 152 -2.91 20.26 19.88
N THR A 153 -3.07 20.71 18.64
CA THR A 153 -2.61 22.04 18.19
C THR A 153 -3.35 23.16 18.90
N LEU A 154 -4.67 23.03 19.07
CA LEU A 154 -5.48 24.01 19.80
C LEU A 154 -5.47 23.80 21.32
N SER A 155 -4.87 22.72 21.81
CA SER A 155 -4.99 22.26 23.21
C SER A 155 -6.44 22.19 23.68
N LEU A 156 -7.28 21.64 22.80
CA LEU A 156 -8.72 21.58 22.94
C LEU A 156 -9.15 20.23 23.50
N GLY A 157 -9.81 20.24 24.65
CA GLY A 157 -10.45 19.05 25.23
C GLY A 157 -11.85 18.78 24.65
N THR A 158 -12.43 17.63 25.01
CA THR A 158 -13.87 17.38 24.83
C THR A 158 -14.66 17.96 25.99
N TYR A 159 -15.93 18.31 25.75
CA TYR A 159 -16.86 18.76 26.80
C TYR A 159 -16.43 20.02 27.58
N ASP A 160 -15.62 20.89 26.97
CA ASP A 160 -15.34 22.22 27.52
C ASP A 160 -16.46 23.19 27.15
N PHE A 161 -17.40 23.40 28.08
CA PHE A 161 -18.55 24.28 27.89
C PHE A 161 -18.28 25.74 28.29
N LEU A 162 -17.09 26.05 28.85
CA LEU A 162 -16.75 27.40 29.28
C LEU A 162 -16.27 28.24 28.09
N ASP A 163 -15.41 27.66 27.27
CA ASP A 163 -14.81 28.31 26.11
C ASP A 163 -15.23 27.59 24.82
N PRO A 164 -16.07 28.19 23.95
CA PRO A 164 -16.47 27.53 22.71
C PRO A 164 -15.33 27.53 21.68
N LEU A 165 -15.27 26.47 20.88
CA LEU A 165 -14.45 26.45 19.67
C LEU A 165 -15.11 27.34 18.62
N LYS A 166 -14.44 28.39 18.16
CA LYS A 166 -14.99 29.29 17.13
C LYS A 166 -14.50 28.85 15.76
N VAL A 167 -15.44 28.67 14.83
CA VAL A 167 -15.11 28.44 13.42
C VAL A 167 -15.41 29.69 12.61
N TYR A 168 -14.51 30.04 11.68
CA TYR A 168 -14.64 31.17 10.79
C TYR A 168 -14.50 30.72 9.33
N VAL A 169 -15.45 31.13 8.49
CA VAL A 169 -15.39 30.91 7.05
C VAL A 169 -15.62 32.23 6.31
N PRO A 170 -14.81 32.59 5.30
CA PRO A 170 -15.03 33.77 4.49
C PRO A 170 -16.42 33.75 3.81
N LYS A 171 -17.17 34.85 3.89
CA LYS A 171 -18.45 34.95 3.19
C LYS A 171 -18.23 35.02 1.68
N PRO A 172 -19.06 34.33 0.87
CA PRO A 172 -19.01 34.46 -0.58
C PRO A 172 -19.46 35.87 -1.00
N GLY A 173 -18.67 36.54 -1.86
CA GLY A 173 -18.99 37.88 -2.37
C GLY A 173 -17.98 38.37 -3.42
N LYS A 174 -18.36 39.40 -4.19
CA LYS A 174 -17.48 40.08 -5.15
C LYS A 174 -17.24 41.51 -4.65
N GLY A 175 -15.97 41.96 -4.64
CA GLY A 175 -15.58 43.32 -4.22
C GLY A 175 -14.65 43.35 -3.01
N TYR A 176 -14.21 44.55 -2.62
CA TYR A 176 -13.33 44.75 -1.46
C TYR A 176 -14.12 44.61 -0.15
N ILE A 177 -13.51 43.96 0.84
CA ILE A 177 -14.07 43.82 2.18
C ILE A 177 -14.07 45.20 2.86
N SER A 178 -15.24 45.80 3.03
CA SER A 178 -15.40 47.12 3.66
C SER A 178 -15.29 47.09 5.19
N ASN A 179 -15.56 45.94 5.81
CA ASN A 179 -15.42 45.74 7.26
C ASN A 179 -14.88 44.32 7.57
N PRO A 180 -13.67 44.21 8.16
CA PRO A 180 -13.08 42.92 8.53
C PRO A 180 -13.95 42.07 9.46
N LYS A 181 -14.78 42.69 10.32
CA LYS A 181 -15.65 41.96 11.27
C LYS A 181 -16.84 41.27 10.59
N THR A 182 -17.30 41.75 9.43
CA THR A 182 -18.42 41.15 8.69
C THR A 182 -17.99 40.21 7.58
N ALA A 183 -16.68 40.10 7.34
CA ALA A 183 -16.09 39.33 6.25
C ALA A 183 -16.23 37.82 6.42
N PHE A 184 -16.44 37.36 7.66
CA PHE A 184 -16.53 35.95 8.00
C PHE A 184 -17.91 35.61 8.57
N ASN A 185 -18.40 34.43 8.23
CA ASN A 185 -19.39 33.73 9.03
C ASN A 185 -18.67 33.08 10.21
N GLN A 186 -19.25 33.21 11.40
CA GLN A 186 -18.71 32.61 12.62
C GLN A 186 -19.78 31.82 13.36
N ILE A 187 -19.42 30.66 13.88
CA ILE A 187 -20.27 29.83 14.72
C ILE A 187 -19.44 29.33 15.92
N ASN A 188 -20.08 29.28 17.08
CA ASN A 188 -19.53 28.65 18.28
C ASN A 188 -19.87 27.16 18.25
N LEU A 189 -18.86 26.32 18.38
CA LEU A 189 -18.93 24.87 18.31
C LEU A 189 -18.53 24.25 19.65
N GLN A 190 -19.10 23.08 19.93
CA GLN A 190 -18.81 22.30 21.12
C GLN A 190 -18.14 20.97 20.73
N PRO A 191 -16.86 20.76 21.04
CA PRO A 191 -16.22 19.46 20.84
C PRO A 191 -16.80 18.41 21.79
N VAL A 192 -17.32 17.32 21.23
CA VAL A 192 -17.87 16.18 21.99
C VAL A 192 -17.07 14.90 21.82
N GLY A 193 -16.24 14.81 20.77
CA GLY A 193 -15.40 13.66 20.51
C GLY A 193 -14.08 14.04 19.83
N VAL A 194 -13.08 13.19 20.02
CA VAL A 194 -11.77 13.27 19.36
C VAL A 194 -11.49 11.94 18.67
N PHE A 195 -11.27 11.98 17.35
CA PHE A 195 -10.88 10.80 16.57
C PHE A 195 -9.37 10.78 16.31
N ARG A 196 -8.83 9.58 16.07
CA ARG A 196 -7.42 9.36 15.74
C ARG A 196 -7.26 8.28 14.67
N LEU A 197 -6.69 8.64 13.53
CA LEU A 197 -6.47 7.75 12.38
C LEU A 197 -5.05 7.86 11.85
N THR A 198 -4.77 8.93 11.12
CA THR A 198 -3.47 9.23 10.53
C THR A 198 -3.20 10.71 10.77
N GLU A 199 -1.94 11.08 10.90
CA GLU A 199 -1.56 12.48 11.14
C GLU A 199 -2.16 13.45 10.09
N GLU A 200 -2.25 13.02 8.84
CA GLU A 200 -2.86 13.81 7.77
C GLU A 200 -4.36 14.05 8.01
N LEU A 201 -5.12 13.02 8.38
CA LEU A 201 -6.56 13.13 8.65
C LEU A 201 -6.83 13.86 9.96
N ASP A 202 -6.03 13.59 10.99
CA ASP A 202 -6.15 14.12 12.34
C ASP A 202 -5.91 15.63 12.41
N ASN A 203 -5.13 16.18 11.48
CA ASN A 203 -4.93 17.62 11.31
C ASN A 203 -5.90 18.24 10.28
N LYS A 204 -6.54 17.43 9.43
CA LYS A 204 -7.35 17.91 8.32
C LYS A 204 -8.82 18.13 8.67
N TYR A 205 -9.46 17.25 9.43
CA TYR A 205 -10.92 17.25 9.56
C TYR A 205 -11.45 17.64 10.95
N VAL A 206 -12.51 18.45 10.93
CA VAL A 206 -13.45 18.65 12.04
C VAL A 206 -14.84 18.31 11.53
N PHE A 207 -15.43 17.25 12.06
CA PHE A 207 -16.74 16.77 11.65
C PHE A 207 -17.85 17.53 12.38
N SER A 208 -18.90 17.92 11.64
CA SER A 208 -20.09 18.57 12.17
C SER A 208 -21.35 18.02 11.51
N HIS A 209 -22.53 18.43 11.98
CA HIS A 209 -23.77 18.17 11.24
C HIS A 209 -23.75 18.87 9.87
N LEU A 210 -24.37 18.23 8.87
CA LEU A 210 -24.52 18.75 7.51
C LEU A 210 -25.17 20.14 7.51
N ASP A 211 -26.29 20.27 8.22
CA ASP A 211 -27.08 21.50 8.30
C ASP A 211 -26.26 22.67 8.90
N LEU A 212 -25.44 22.38 9.92
CA LEU A 212 -24.54 23.39 10.52
C LEU A 212 -23.52 23.89 9.50
N ALA A 213 -22.89 22.98 8.75
CA ALA A 213 -21.93 23.36 7.72
C ALA A 213 -22.61 24.14 6.59
N GLN A 214 -23.81 23.73 6.17
CA GLN A 214 -24.59 24.48 5.17
C GLN A 214 -24.90 25.90 5.65
N SER A 215 -25.36 26.05 6.90
CA SER A 215 -25.61 27.35 7.51
C SER A 215 -24.34 28.20 7.60
N LEU A 216 -23.20 27.59 7.97
CA LEU A 216 -21.91 28.28 8.06
C LEU A 216 -21.45 28.82 6.70
N LEU A 217 -21.77 28.13 5.60
CA LEU A 217 -21.39 28.51 4.24
C LEU A 217 -22.46 29.33 3.50
N ASN A 218 -23.59 29.65 4.14
CA ASN A 218 -24.79 30.23 3.51
C ASN A 218 -25.29 29.39 2.31
N TYR A 219 -25.19 28.06 2.41
CA TYR A 219 -25.72 27.13 1.41
C TYR A 219 -27.21 26.90 1.62
N LYS A 220 -27.94 26.60 0.53
CA LYS A 220 -29.32 26.15 0.63
C LYS A 220 -29.38 24.71 1.20
N PRO A 221 -30.51 24.27 1.78
CA PRO A 221 -30.62 22.92 2.37
C PRO A 221 -30.29 21.76 1.41
N ASN A 222 -30.54 21.94 0.12
CA ASN A 222 -30.22 20.94 -0.92
C ASN A 222 -28.85 21.18 -1.58
N GLN A 223 -28.05 22.15 -1.12
CA GLN A 223 -26.74 22.45 -1.70
C GLN A 223 -25.63 21.77 -0.92
N ILE A 224 -24.84 20.95 -1.61
CA ILE A 224 -23.81 20.08 -1.01
C ILE A 224 -22.50 20.16 -1.80
N SER A 225 -21.39 19.77 -1.19
CA SER A 225 -20.07 19.75 -1.83
C SER A 225 -19.78 18.41 -2.51
N ALA A 226 -20.22 17.31 -1.90
CA ALA A 226 -20.00 15.97 -2.41
C ALA A 226 -21.08 14.98 -1.95
N ILE A 227 -21.18 13.87 -2.69
CA ILE A 227 -21.91 12.67 -2.29
C ILE A 227 -20.87 11.56 -2.14
N GLU A 228 -20.91 10.85 -1.01
CA GLU A 228 -20.02 9.75 -0.71
C GLU A 228 -20.81 8.43 -0.74
N LEU A 229 -20.27 7.41 -1.41
CA LEU A 229 -20.97 6.14 -1.68
C LEU A 229 -20.21 4.95 -1.10
N LYS A 230 -20.97 4.01 -0.55
CA LYS A 230 -20.51 2.66 -0.22
C LYS A 230 -21.08 1.66 -1.20
N LEU A 231 -20.23 0.81 -1.75
CA LEU A 231 -20.64 -0.18 -2.74
C LEU A 231 -20.94 -1.52 -2.08
N VAL A 232 -21.93 -2.24 -2.61
CA VAL A 232 -22.19 -3.64 -2.20
C VAL A 232 -21.00 -4.51 -2.61
N ASN A 233 -20.45 -4.27 -3.80
CA ASN A 233 -19.30 -5.01 -4.31
C ASN A 233 -18.40 -4.14 -5.20
N VAL A 234 -17.13 -4.04 -4.81
CA VAL A 234 -16.11 -3.25 -5.51
C VAL A 234 -15.76 -3.80 -6.90
N LYS A 235 -16.08 -5.07 -7.21
CA LYS A 235 -15.75 -5.68 -8.52
C LYS A 235 -16.41 -4.99 -9.72
N ASN A 236 -17.63 -4.48 -9.55
CA ASN A 236 -18.38 -3.81 -10.63
C ASN A 236 -18.21 -2.29 -10.62
N GLN A 237 -17.25 -1.77 -9.83
CA GLN A 237 -17.04 -0.34 -9.62
C GLN A 237 -16.85 0.43 -10.94
N LYS A 238 -16.10 -0.13 -11.91
CA LYS A 238 -15.85 0.57 -13.19
C LYS A 238 -17.12 0.77 -13.99
N ALA A 239 -17.96 -0.26 -14.13
CA ALA A 239 -19.22 -0.17 -14.86
C ALA A 239 -20.19 0.83 -14.20
N LEU A 240 -20.19 0.90 -12.86
CA LEU A 240 -20.97 1.89 -12.13
C LEU A 240 -20.46 3.31 -12.35
N ILE A 241 -19.14 3.54 -12.31
CA ILE A 241 -18.55 4.86 -12.61
C ILE A 241 -18.95 5.30 -14.01
N ASP A 242 -18.82 4.43 -15.01
CA ASP A 242 -19.16 4.76 -16.40
C ASP A 242 -20.66 5.13 -16.53
N LYS A 243 -21.54 4.36 -15.87
CA LYS A 243 -22.99 4.64 -15.82
C LYS A 243 -23.27 6.00 -15.16
N LEU A 244 -22.73 6.24 -13.96
CA LEU A 244 -22.92 7.48 -13.22
C LEU A 244 -22.39 8.69 -14.02
N GLN A 245 -21.21 8.57 -14.63
CA GLN A 245 -20.60 9.63 -15.43
C GLN A 245 -21.45 9.95 -16.68
N SER A 246 -21.98 8.92 -17.35
CA SER A 246 -22.86 9.12 -18.52
C SER A 246 -24.19 9.82 -18.16
N THR A 247 -24.69 9.61 -16.94
CA THR A 247 -25.97 10.17 -16.49
C THR A 247 -25.81 11.57 -15.89
N LEU A 248 -24.78 11.78 -15.08
CA LEU A 248 -24.50 13.06 -14.42
C LEU A 248 -23.81 14.08 -15.34
N GLY A 249 -23.17 13.60 -16.42
CA GLY A 249 -22.44 14.43 -17.38
C GLY A 249 -21.06 14.89 -16.88
N SER A 250 -20.42 15.78 -17.62
CA SER A 250 -19.05 16.27 -17.34
C SER A 250 -18.96 17.27 -16.17
N GLY A 251 -20.11 17.75 -15.67
CA GLY A 251 -20.18 18.67 -14.53
C GLY A 251 -19.78 18.04 -13.19
N PHE A 252 -19.64 16.70 -13.14
CA PHE A 252 -19.28 15.96 -11.95
C PHE A 252 -18.02 15.14 -12.14
N LYS A 253 -17.23 15.06 -11.07
CA LYS A 253 -16.05 14.22 -10.97
C LYS A 253 -16.38 13.06 -10.05
N ILE A 254 -16.19 11.84 -10.55
CA ILE A 254 -16.42 10.61 -9.78
C ILE A 254 -15.06 9.99 -9.50
N GLU A 255 -14.65 10.02 -8.23
CA GLU A 255 -13.35 9.54 -7.80
C GLU A 255 -13.48 8.31 -6.91
N THR A 256 -12.65 7.32 -7.18
CA THR A 256 -12.43 6.18 -6.30
C THR A 256 -11.60 6.58 -5.08
N ARG A 257 -11.68 5.82 -3.98
CA ARG A 257 -10.79 5.98 -2.82
C ARG A 257 -9.31 6.09 -3.21
N ALA A 258 -8.88 5.29 -4.18
CA ALA A 258 -7.50 5.29 -4.66
C ALA A 258 -7.11 6.56 -5.42
N GLN A 259 -8.07 7.20 -6.11
CA GLN A 259 -7.88 8.47 -6.79
C GLN A 259 -7.87 9.65 -5.81
N LEU A 260 -8.77 9.63 -4.82
CA LEU A 260 -8.79 10.60 -3.72
C LEU A 260 -7.44 10.67 -3.01
N ASN A 261 -6.82 9.52 -2.80
CA ASN A 261 -5.53 9.39 -2.12
C ASN A 261 -4.39 9.02 -3.10
N SER A 262 -4.43 9.56 -4.32
CA SER A 262 -3.50 9.16 -5.38
C SER A 262 -2.03 9.41 -5.04
N VAL A 263 -1.70 10.48 -4.31
CA VAL A 263 -0.34 10.76 -3.84
C VAL A 263 0.14 9.67 -2.89
N PHE A 264 -0.68 9.33 -1.90
CA PHE A 264 -0.40 8.27 -0.92
C PHE A 264 -0.24 6.91 -1.60
N HIS A 265 -1.16 6.55 -2.51
CA HIS A 265 -1.07 5.31 -3.28
C HIS A 265 0.17 5.24 -4.17
N LYS A 266 0.55 6.35 -4.81
CA LYS A 266 1.77 6.44 -5.62
C LYS A 266 3.01 6.29 -4.75
N MET A 267 3.07 6.94 -3.58
CA MET A 267 4.16 6.81 -2.62
C MET A 267 4.38 5.35 -2.21
N LEU A 268 3.33 4.67 -1.74
CA LEU A 268 3.41 3.26 -1.33
C LEU A 268 3.86 2.32 -2.45
N ASN A 269 3.42 2.57 -3.69
CA ASN A 269 3.85 1.78 -4.84
C ASN A 269 5.32 2.06 -5.19
N THR A 270 5.76 3.31 -5.12
CA THR A 270 7.15 3.71 -5.36
C THR A 270 8.08 3.12 -4.31
N GLU A 271 7.71 3.15 -3.02
CA GLU A 271 8.50 2.53 -1.96
C GLU A 271 8.67 1.02 -2.18
N ASN A 272 7.58 0.32 -2.48
CA ASN A 272 7.64 -1.11 -2.81
C ASN A 272 8.57 -1.38 -4.00
N LEU A 273 8.49 -0.56 -5.06
CA LEU A 273 9.38 -0.68 -6.21
C LEU A 273 10.85 -0.45 -5.84
N VAL A 274 11.15 0.60 -5.07
CA VAL A 274 12.51 0.92 -4.64
C VAL A 274 13.09 -0.20 -3.77
N SER A 275 12.32 -0.72 -2.81
CA SER A 275 12.75 -1.85 -2.00
C SER A 275 12.98 -3.11 -2.84
N TYR A 276 12.07 -3.42 -3.76
CA TYR A 276 12.27 -4.52 -4.72
C TYR A 276 13.59 -4.38 -5.50
N LEU A 277 13.89 -3.18 -6.01
CA LEU A 277 15.11 -2.93 -6.77
C LEU A 277 16.38 -3.07 -5.91
N ILE A 278 16.38 -2.56 -4.68
CA ILE A 278 17.52 -2.68 -3.74
C ILE A 278 17.79 -4.16 -3.43
N PHE A 279 16.76 -4.95 -3.10
CA PHE A 279 16.95 -6.37 -2.81
C PHE A 279 17.32 -7.18 -4.05
N THR A 280 16.82 -6.81 -5.22
CA THR A 280 17.27 -7.40 -6.49
C THR A 280 18.74 -7.09 -6.76
N LEU A 281 19.22 -5.89 -6.45
CA LEU A 281 20.64 -5.54 -6.56
C LEU A 281 21.52 -6.35 -5.60
N ILE A 282 21.09 -6.50 -4.34
CA ILE A 282 21.77 -7.35 -3.34
C ILE A 282 21.83 -8.80 -3.85
N LEU A 283 20.75 -9.29 -4.47
CA LEU A 283 20.72 -10.60 -5.10
C LEU A 283 21.70 -10.73 -6.27
N ILE A 284 21.80 -9.71 -7.13
CA ILE A 284 22.79 -9.70 -8.22
C ILE A 284 24.20 -9.82 -7.66
N ILE A 285 24.51 -9.13 -6.56
CA ILE A 285 25.82 -9.26 -5.88
C ILE A 285 26.02 -10.70 -5.38
N ALA A 286 25.00 -11.31 -4.77
CA ALA A 286 25.06 -12.69 -4.29
C ALA A 286 25.24 -13.71 -5.43
N LEU A 287 24.77 -13.43 -6.66
CA LEU A 287 24.97 -14.31 -7.81
C LEU A 287 26.44 -14.43 -8.22
N PHE A 288 27.30 -13.45 -7.95
CA PHE A 288 28.72 -13.60 -8.25
C PHE A 288 29.35 -14.75 -7.46
N ASN A 289 28.85 -15.02 -6.25
CA ASN A 289 29.27 -16.18 -5.47
C ASN A 289 28.81 -17.49 -6.12
N VAL A 290 27.63 -17.50 -6.75
CA VAL A 290 27.13 -18.64 -7.52
C VAL A 290 27.99 -18.89 -8.76
N ILE A 291 28.34 -17.83 -9.50
CA ILE A 291 29.25 -17.92 -10.65
C ILE A 291 30.60 -18.50 -10.20
N GLY A 292 31.16 -17.98 -9.10
CA GLY A 292 32.42 -18.46 -8.54
C GLY A 292 32.38 -19.94 -8.16
N ALA A 293 31.31 -20.38 -7.49
CA ALA A 293 31.11 -21.79 -7.16
C ALA A 293 31.01 -22.69 -8.39
N ILE A 294 30.26 -22.28 -9.42
CA ILE A 294 30.14 -23.05 -10.67
C ILE A 294 31.47 -23.14 -11.41
N VAL A 295 32.21 -22.03 -11.52
CA VAL A 295 33.55 -22.03 -12.13
C VAL A 295 34.49 -22.97 -11.39
N MET A 296 34.47 -22.95 -10.05
CA MET A 296 35.30 -23.86 -9.26
C MET A 296 34.89 -25.34 -9.46
N MET A 297 33.59 -25.62 -9.58
CA MET A 297 33.09 -26.97 -9.89
C MET A 297 33.51 -27.44 -11.29
N ILE A 298 33.55 -26.54 -12.29
CA ILE A 298 34.06 -26.84 -13.63
C ILE A 298 35.54 -27.26 -13.55
N LEU A 299 36.34 -26.53 -12.78
CA LEU A 299 37.76 -26.83 -12.61
C LEU A 299 37.99 -28.15 -11.85
N ASP A 300 37.22 -28.45 -10.81
CA ASP A 300 37.26 -29.72 -10.07
C ASP A 300 36.99 -30.93 -10.98
N LYS A 301 36.05 -30.77 -11.92
CA LYS A 301 35.63 -31.85 -12.81
C LYS A 301 36.38 -31.89 -14.14
N ARG A 302 37.46 -31.11 -14.31
CA ARG A 302 38.17 -30.97 -15.59
C ARG A 302 38.54 -32.30 -16.24
N GLU A 303 39.10 -33.24 -15.48
CA GLU A 303 39.46 -34.56 -16.00
C GLU A 303 38.24 -35.35 -16.50
N ASN A 304 37.10 -35.27 -15.80
CA ASN A 304 35.86 -35.87 -16.26
C ASN A 304 35.35 -35.23 -17.56
N LEU A 305 35.58 -33.92 -17.74
CA LEU A 305 35.20 -33.22 -18.98
C LEU A 305 36.01 -33.71 -20.17
N LYS A 306 37.32 -33.94 -19.99
CA LYS A 306 38.18 -34.55 -21.02
C LYS A 306 37.68 -35.94 -21.40
N THR A 307 37.36 -36.77 -20.41
CA THR A 307 36.80 -38.11 -20.66
C THR A 307 35.50 -38.03 -21.46
N LEU A 308 34.56 -37.17 -21.07
CA LEU A 308 33.29 -37.00 -21.79
C LEU A 308 33.50 -36.52 -23.23
N PHE A 309 34.44 -35.61 -23.44
CA PHE A 309 34.78 -35.10 -24.78
C PHE A 309 35.42 -36.17 -25.66
N ASN A 310 36.36 -36.94 -25.12
CA ASN A 310 36.99 -38.05 -25.84
C ASN A 310 36.00 -39.17 -26.16
N LEU A 311 34.94 -39.32 -25.37
CA LEU A 311 33.80 -40.22 -25.65
C LEU A 311 32.79 -39.64 -26.67
N GLY A 312 33.01 -38.43 -27.18
CA GLY A 312 32.21 -37.83 -28.24
C GLY A 312 31.23 -36.74 -27.80
N ALA A 313 31.21 -36.32 -26.53
CA ALA A 313 30.36 -35.22 -26.09
C ALA A 313 30.83 -33.89 -26.69
N SER A 314 29.91 -33.14 -27.31
CA SER A 314 30.23 -31.83 -27.83
C SER A 314 30.44 -30.79 -26.72
N ILE A 315 31.20 -29.74 -27.01
CA ILE A 315 31.42 -28.62 -26.06
C ILE A 315 30.08 -27.97 -25.66
N SER A 316 29.11 -27.93 -26.56
CA SER A 316 27.76 -27.40 -26.28
C SER A 316 27.03 -28.27 -25.26
N GLU A 317 27.14 -29.59 -25.36
CA GLU A 317 26.56 -30.51 -24.37
C GLU A 317 27.25 -30.39 -23.02
N ILE A 318 28.56 -30.25 -23.00
CA ILE A 318 29.32 -30.02 -21.75
C ILE A 318 28.91 -28.69 -21.11
N LYS A 319 28.75 -27.62 -21.89
CA LYS A 319 28.22 -26.34 -21.37
C LYS A 319 26.83 -26.51 -20.78
N LYS A 320 25.93 -27.23 -21.45
CA LYS A 320 24.57 -27.50 -20.96
C LYS A 320 24.57 -28.25 -19.63
N ILE A 321 25.52 -29.15 -19.36
CA ILE A 321 25.65 -29.83 -18.05
C ILE A 321 25.79 -28.78 -16.94
N PHE A 322 26.71 -27.83 -17.08
CA PHE A 322 26.95 -26.82 -16.05
C PHE A 322 25.88 -25.74 -15.98
N ILE A 323 25.22 -25.42 -17.11
CA ILE A 323 24.02 -24.57 -17.09
C ILE A 323 22.93 -25.23 -16.24
N TYR A 324 22.63 -26.51 -16.47
CA TYR A 324 21.64 -27.24 -15.67
C TYR A 324 22.08 -27.41 -14.21
N GLN A 325 23.37 -27.60 -13.95
CA GLN A 325 23.89 -27.72 -12.58
C GLN A 325 23.72 -26.41 -11.81
N GLY A 326 24.10 -25.28 -12.42
CA GLY A 326 23.91 -23.96 -11.82
C GLY A 326 22.44 -23.63 -11.61
N PHE A 327 21.59 -23.93 -12.60
CA PHE A 327 20.14 -23.79 -12.48
C PHE A 327 19.58 -24.62 -11.31
N LEU A 328 19.97 -25.89 -11.18
CA LEU A 328 19.52 -26.74 -10.08
C LEU A 328 20.00 -26.22 -8.73
N LEU A 329 21.26 -25.76 -8.63
CA LEU A 329 21.80 -25.15 -7.40
C LEU A 329 20.95 -23.95 -6.96
N THR A 330 20.65 -23.04 -7.89
CA THR A 330 19.78 -21.89 -7.59
C THR A 330 18.35 -22.30 -7.30
N PHE A 331 17.80 -23.29 -8.01
CA PHE A 331 16.45 -23.79 -7.80
C PHE A 331 16.27 -24.42 -6.41
N PHE A 332 17.22 -25.23 -5.94
CA PHE A 332 17.16 -25.76 -4.57
C PHE A 332 17.29 -24.65 -3.53
N GLY A 333 18.19 -23.68 -3.73
CA GLY A 333 18.29 -22.52 -2.86
C GLY A 333 17.00 -21.70 -2.81
N LEU A 334 16.35 -21.51 -3.96
CA LEU A 334 15.05 -20.86 -4.09
C LEU A 334 13.95 -21.60 -3.32
N VAL A 335 13.83 -22.91 -3.52
CA VAL A 335 12.79 -23.72 -2.86
C VAL A 335 12.97 -23.68 -1.34
N ILE A 336 14.19 -23.89 -0.85
CA ILE A 336 14.49 -23.85 0.59
C ILE A 336 14.25 -22.44 1.13
N GLY A 337 14.74 -21.40 0.44
CA GLY A 337 14.57 -20.01 0.84
C GLY A 337 13.09 -19.58 0.88
N LEU A 338 12.28 -20.00 -0.09
CA LEU A 338 10.83 -19.76 -0.09
C LEU A 338 10.15 -20.50 1.05
N ILE A 339 10.45 -21.78 1.28
CA ILE A 339 9.85 -22.54 2.39
C ILE A 339 10.16 -21.86 3.74
N LEU A 340 11.41 -21.49 3.98
CA LEU A 340 11.84 -20.83 5.22
C LEU A 340 11.17 -19.46 5.39
N SER A 341 11.15 -18.65 4.33
CA SER A 341 10.58 -17.30 4.40
C SER A 341 9.05 -17.27 4.45
N ILE A 342 8.36 -18.17 3.75
CA ILE A 342 6.91 -18.35 3.87
C ILE A 342 6.56 -18.80 5.29
N SER A 343 7.29 -19.78 5.84
CA SER A 343 7.10 -20.22 7.22
C SER A 343 7.29 -19.05 8.19
N PHE A 344 8.35 -18.26 8.01
CA PHE A 344 8.61 -17.08 8.81
C PHE A 344 7.48 -16.03 8.74
N VAL A 345 7.00 -15.70 7.53
CA VAL A 345 5.92 -14.72 7.34
C VAL A 345 4.60 -15.20 7.95
N LEU A 346 4.25 -16.48 7.79
CA LEU A 346 3.04 -17.05 8.39
C LEU A 346 3.12 -17.11 9.92
N LEU A 347 4.29 -17.45 10.46
CA LEU A 347 4.54 -17.44 11.89
C LEU A 347 4.45 -16.02 12.46
N GLN A 348 5.04 -15.03 11.79
CA GLN A 348 4.90 -13.62 12.16
C GLN A 348 3.44 -13.14 12.09
N GLN A 349 2.68 -13.55 11.07
CA GLN A 349 1.26 -13.18 10.94
C GLN A 349 0.38 -13.78 12.05
N LYS A 350 0.72 -14.98 12.54
CA LYS A 350 -0.04 -15.67 13.59
C LYS A 350 0.33 -15.22 15.01
N PHE A 351 1.61 -15.04 15.28
CA PHE A 351 2.12 -14.82 16.64
C PHE A 351 2.64 -13.40 16.89
N GLY A 352 2.95 -12.63 15.84
CA GLY A 352 3.38 -11.25 15.98
C GLY A 352 4.68 -11.05 16.77
N PHE A 353 5.68 -11.93 16.61
CA PHE A 353 6.91 -11.89 17.41
C PHE A 353 7.69 -10.57 17.28
N ILE A 354 7.70 -9.99 16.08
CA ILE A 354 8.33 -8.69 15.83
C ILE A 354 7.29 -7.61 16.07
N MET A 355 7.52 -6.78 17.09
CA MET A 355 6.64 -5.70 17.52
C MET A 355 7.18 -4.33 17.06
N ILE A 356 6.30 -3.46 16.56
CA ILE A 356 6.58 -2.03 16.33
C ILE A 356 6.46 -1.27 17.64
N THR A 357 5.38 -1.53 18.38
CA THR A 357 5.11 -1.00 19.72
C THR A 357 4.73 -2.15 20.63
N SER A 358 4.66 -1.91 21.94
CA SER A 358 4.30 -2.94 22.93
C SER A 358 2.96 -3.66 22.65
N SER A 359 2.09 -3.10 21.80
CA SER A 359 0.79 -3.65 21.45
C SER A 359 0.59 -3.91 19.96
N LEU A 360 1.52 -3.51 19.08
CA LEU A 360 1.33 -3.59 17.63
C LEU A 360 2.44 -4.41 16.96
N PRO A 361 2.14 -5.61 16.43
CA PRO A 361 3.10 -6.38 15.66
C PRO A 361 3.38 -5.72 14.30
N TYR A 362 4.59 -5.94 13.78
CA TYR A 362 4.96 -5.47 12.46
C TYR A 362 4.10 -6.18 11.39
N PRO A 363 3.35 -5.44 10.55
CA PRO A 363 2.40 -6.03 9.63
C PRO A 363 3.14 -6.71 8.47
N VAL A 364 2.76 -7.97 8.22
CA VAL A 364 3.25 -8.75 7.08
C VAL A 364 2.06 -9.35 6.35
N LYS A 365 2.14 -9.43 5.03
CA LYS A 365 1.11 -10.05 4.20
C LYS A 365 1.70 -11.10 3.29
N PHE A 366 1.24 -12.33 3.44
CA PHE A 366 1.48 -13.37 2.46
C PHE A 366 0.66 -13.10 1.19
N THR A 367 1.33 -12.97 0.04
CA THR A 367 0.66 -12.89 -1.26
C THR A 367 1.30 -13.85 -2.26
N LEU A 368 0.47 -14.55 -3.03
CA LEU A 368 0.95 -15.42 -4.12
C LEU A 368 1.72 -14.63 -5.18
N PHE A 369 1.33 -13.36 -5.40
CA PHE A 369 2.04 -12.48 -6.31
C PHE A 369 3.51 -12.28 -5.89
N ASN A 370 3.79 -12.06 -4.60
CA ASN A 370 5.16 -11.96 -4.10
C ASN A 370 5.94 -13.26 -4.33
N VAL A 371 5.31 -14.43 -4.12
CA VAL A 371 5.95 -15.73 -4.40
C VAL A 371 6.35 -15.82 -5.87
N LEU A 372 5.46 -15.45 -6.79
CA LEU A 372 5.74 -15.48 -8.23
C LEU A 372 6.86 -14.51 -8.62
N VAL A 373 6.84 -13.28 -8.10
CA VAL A 373 7.90 -12.29 -8.36
C VAL A 373 9.25 -12.83 -7.92
N VAL A 374 9.37 -13.32 -6.67
CA VAL A 374 10.63 -13.91 -6.18
C VAL A 374 11.06 -15.12 -7.00
N PHE A 375 10.12 -16.01 -7.32
CA PHE A 375 10.38 -17.20 -8.11
C PHE A 375 10.98 -16.86 -9.47
N PHE A 376 10.35 -15.94 -10.22
CA PHE A 376 10.85 -15.54 -11.54
C PHE A 376 12.15 -14.75 -11.45
N THR A 377 12.31 -13.85 -10.48
CA THR A 377 13.55 -13.08 -10.30
C THR A 377 14.73 -14.00 -10.00
N ILE A 378 14.59 -14.95 -9.07
CA ILE A 378 15.70 -15.87 -8.72
C ILE A 378 15.98 -16.85 -9.85
N LEU A 379 14.96 -17.36 -10.55
CA LEU A 379 15.17 -18.24 -11.69
C LEU A 379 15.91 -17.55 -12.85
N THR A 380 15.49 -16.33 -13.20
CA THR A 380 16.12 -15.57 -14.29
C THR A 380 17.58 -15.25 -13.95
N LEU A 381 17.82 -14.74 -12.74
CA LEU A 381 19.15 -14.45 -12.22
C LEU A 381 20.05 -15.69 -12.12
N GLY A 382 19.52 -16.80 -11.62
CA GLY A 382 20.23 -18.08 -11.53
C GLY A 382 20.60 -18.66 -12.90
N TYR A 383 19.68 -18.58 -13.85
CA TYR A 383 19.94 -19.00 -15.23
C TYR A 383 21.03 -18.13 -15.87
N LEU A 384 20.98 -16.80 -15.70
CA LEU A 384 22.02 -15.89 -16.19
C LEU A 384 23.39 -16.19 -15.58
N ALA A 385 23.45 -16.41 -14.26
CA ALA A 385 24.68 -16.79 -13.58
C ALA A 385 25.27 -18.10 -14.13
N ALA A 386 24.43 -19.12 -14.33
CA ALA A 386 24.86 -20.39 -14.89
C ALA A 386 25.34 -20.27 -16.35
N LEU A 387 24.70 -19.42 -17.14
CA LEU A 387 25.08 -19.14 -18.52
C LEU A 387 26.46 -18.45 -18.56
N ILE A 388 26.66 -17.40 -17.76
CA ILE A 388 27.95 -16.70 -17.62
C ILE A 388 29.05 -17.66 -17.17
N ALA A 389 28.81 -18.49 -16.15
CA ALA A 389 29.80 -19.44 -15.67
C ALA A 389 30.16 -20.48 -16.75
N SER A 390 29.17 -21.05 -17.43
CA SER A 390 29.39 -22.06 -18.49
C SER A 390 30.13 -21.52 -19.70
N SER A 391 30.06 -20.21 -19.96
CA SER A 391 30.78 -19.56 -21.07
C SER A 391 32.30 -19.72 -20.94
N ARG A 392 32.81 -19.88 -19.70
CA ARG A 392 34.24 -20.11 -19.43
C ARG A 392 34.76 -21.46 -19.94
N ILE A 393 33.88 -22.41 -20.25
CA ILE A 393 34.28 -23.71 -20.81
C ILE A 393 34.75 -23.50 -22.26
N SER A 394 36.04 -23.69 -22.49
CA SER A 394 36.70 -23.55 -23.79
C SER A 394 37.37 -24.86 -24.22
N LYS A 395 37.72 -25.00 -25.52
CA LYS A 395 38.45 -26.16 -26.05
C LYS A 395 39.70 -26.50 -25.21
N LYS A 396 40.41 -25.48 -24.72
CA LYS A 396 41.63 -25.62 -23.90
C LYS A 396 41.41 -26.25 -22.51
N ILE A 397 40.18 -26.20 -21.98
CA ILE A 397 39.85 -26.82 -20.69
C ILE A 397 39.54 -28.30 -20.87
N VAL A 398 38.98 -28.66 -22.03
CA VAL A 398 38.39 -29.96 -22.34
C VAL A 398 39.32 -30.84 -23.19
N GLN A 399 40.32 -30.25 -23.85
CA GLN A 399 41.55 -30.88 -24.32
C GLN A 399 42.57 -30.88 -23.17
#